data_AF-A0A3C1SEV4-F1
#
_entry.id   AF-A0A3C1SEV4-F1
#
_cell.length_a   1.000
_cell.length_b   1.000
_cell.length_c   1.000
_cell.angle_alpha   90.00
_cell.angle_beta   90.00
_cell.angle_gamma   90.00
#
_symmetry.space_group_name_H-M   'P 1'
#
loop_
_entity.id
_entity.type
_entity.pdbx_description
1 polymer ?
#
loop_
_entity_poly.entity_id
_entity_poly.type
_entity_poly.pdbx_seq_one_letter_code
_entity_poly.pdbx_strand_id
1 'polypeptide(L)'
;MQSLFHHQGWWMGDDAPRTGDQAIKQAISRINRPVYLVNMNGQIAVSDTGSVFIGDKEPPSDCLSYPLYAYIQPLLPQFMGDPAFKAAHGLKYAYVAGAMANGITSVKMVEEMGKAGMIGFFGSAGLLPQDVEAAIDSLSSRMGGLAFGFNLIHSPNDPELENTIAALYLKRGVNRVCASAYLDLTLPLTYFRVKGIYRDNEGKIIIPNKIIGKISRREVARKFLSPPPEKFLTQLLSQKMITEQEAELARLVPMADAISAEADSGG
;
A
#
# COMPACT_ATOMS: atom_id res chain seq x y z
N MET A 1 -46.85 -12.02 -11.15
CA MET A 1 -45.39 -12.19 -11.03
C MET A 1 -45.03 -11.82 -9.59
N GLN A 2 -45.08 -12.79 -8.67
CA GLN A 2 -44.84 -12.55 -7.24
C GLN A 2 -43.36 -12.22 -7.02
N SER A 3 -43.12 -11.14 -6.28
CA SER A 3 -41.81 -10.56 -5.95
C SER A 3 -40.85 -11.60 -5.38
N LEU A 4 -39.78 -11.89 -6.13
CA LEU A 4 -38.65 -12.74 -5.70
C LEU A 4 -37.74 -12.09 -4.64
N PHE A 5 -38.08 -10.89 -4.16
CA PHE A 5 -37.32 -10.21 -3.12
C PHE A 5 -38.05 -10.28 -1.78
N HIS A 6 -37.56 -11.14 -0.89
CA HIS A 6 -37.83 -10.99 0.54
C HIS A 6 -37.07 -9.75 1.03
N HIS A 7 -37.80 -8.81 1.64
CA HIS A 7 -37.17 -7.62 2.21
C HIS A 7 -36.39 -8.02 3.46
N GLN A 8 -35.21 -7.44 3.64
CA GLN A 8 -34.31 -7.77 4.76
C GLN A 8 -34.47 -6.79 5.93
N GLY A 9 -35.36 -5.81 5.78
CA GLY A 9 -35.54 -4.71 6.69
C GLY A 9 -36.38 -3.60 6.06
N TRP A 10 -36.30 -2.42 6.65
CA TRP A 10 -37.06 -1.23 6.28
C TRP A 10 -36.10 -0.04 6.18
N TRP A 11 -36.25 0.75 5.13
CA TRP A 11 -35.63 2.06 5.02
C TRP A 11 -36.61 3.11 5.54
N MET A 12 -36.10 4.10 6.25
CA MET A 12 -36.85 5.23 6.78
C MET A 12 -36.20 6.56 6.41
N GLY A 13 -36.99 7.55 5.99
CA GLY A 13 -36.46 8.89 5.70
C GLY A 13 -37.54 9.94 5.43
N ASP A 14 -37.15 11.21 5.49
CA ASP A 14 -38.06 12.34 5.32
C ASP A 14 -38.39 12.61 3.85
N ASP A 15 -37.43 12.38 2.95
CA ASP A 15 -37.56 12.60 1.51
C ASP A 15 -37.91 11.32 0.76
N ALA A 16 -38.83 11.39 -0.20
CA ALA A 16 -39.20 10.24 -1.01
C ALA A 16 -38.01 9.66 -1.81
N PRO A 17 -37.80 8.34 -1.83
CA PRO A 17 -36.83 7.68 -2.69
C PRO A 17 -37.05 8.00 -4.17
N ARG A 18 -35.96 8.09 -4.92
CA ARG A 18 -35.97 8.44 -6.35
C ARG A 18 -36.09 7.19 -7.21
N THR A 19 -36.92 7.22 -8.24
CA THR A 19 -37.11 6.09 -9.18
C THR A 19 -36.30 6.25 -10.46
N GLY A 20 -36.12 5.13 -11.17
CA GLY A 20 -35.52 5.09 -12.50
C GLY A 20 -33.99 4.93 -12.51
N ASP A 21 -33.49 4.38 -13.62
CA ASP A 21 -32.08 3.99 -13.78
C ASP A 21 -31.10 5.15 -13.59
N GLN A 22 -31.47 6.37 -14.00
CA GLN A 22 -30.62 7.54 -13.85
C GLN A 22 -30.43 7.91 -12.38
N ALA A 23 -31.47 7.79 -11.55
CA ALA A 23 -31.37 8.03 -10.11
C ALA A 23 -30.45 7.00 -9.46
N ILE A 24 -30.59 5.71 -9.82
CA ILE A 24 -29.72 4.63 -9.33
C ILE A 24 -28.26 4.90 -9.72
N LYS A 25 -27.99 5.22 -10.99
CA LYS A 25 -26.64 5.56 -11.48
C LYS A 25 -26.02 6.73 -10.73
N GLN A 26 -26.79 7.80 -10.49
CA GLN A 26 -26.31 8.96 -9.74
C GLN A 26 -26.00 8.59 -8.28
N ALA A 27 -26.83 7.78 -7.64
CA ALA A 27 -26.62 7.35 -6.26
C ALA A 27 -25.34 6.50 -6.14
N ILE A 28 -25.18 5.47 -6.99
CA ILE A 28 -23.99 4.59 -6.94
C ILE A 28 -22.70 5.29 -7.36
N SER A 29 -22.77 6.37 -8.15
CA SER A 29 -21.58 7.19 -8.48
C SER A 29 -21.07 8.04 -7.31
N ARG A 30 -21.90 8.29 -6.29
CA ARG A 30 -21.55 9.08 -5.10
C ARG A 30 -21.02 8.15 -4.01
N ILE A 31 -19.82 7.62 -4.23
CA ILE A 31 -19.20 6.60 -3.37
C ILE A 31 -18.97 7.02 -1.91
N ASN A 32 -19.11 8.31 -1.58
CA ASN A 32 -19.01 8.85 -0.23
C ASN A 32 -20.34 8.89 0.53
N ARG A 33 -21.43 8.39 -0.07
CA ARG A 33 -22.76 8.30 0.53
C ARG A 33 -23.21 6.85 0.59
N PRO A 34 -24.06 6.47 1.56
CA PRO A 34 -24.74 5.20 1.49
C PRO A 34 -25.70 5.18 0.31
N VAL A 35 -26.04 3.98 -0.15
CA VAL A 35 -27.09 3.78 -1.17
C VAL A 35 -28.06 2.76 -0.61
N TYR A 36 -29.34 3.12 -0.57
CA TYR A 36 -30.44 2.27 -0.14
C TYR A 36 -31.32 1.97 -1.35
N LEU A 37 -31.50 0.70 -1.68
CA LEU A 37 -32.47 0.25 -2.67
C LEU A 37 -33.71 -0.25 -1.94
N VAL A 38 -34.86 0.30 -2.29
CA VAL A 38 -36.11 0.08 -1.57
C VAL A 38 -37.25 -0.27 -2.52
N ASN A 39 -38.26 -0.92 -1.99
CA ASN A 39 -39.52 -1.19 -2.67
C ASN A 39 -40.50 -0.04 -2.45
N MET A 40 -40.52 0.94 -3.35
CA MET A 40 -41.51 2.01 -3.32
C MET A 40 -42.75 1.57 -4.10
N ASN A 41 -43.72 0.97 -3.40
CA ASN A 41 -45.02 0.55 -3.96
C ASN A 41 -44.93 -0.40 -5.18
N GLY A 42 -44.02 -1.39 -5.13
CA GLY A 42 -43.78 -2.36 -6.20
C GLY A 42 -42.72 -1.93 -7.21
N GLN A 43 -42.15 -0.73 -7.07
CA GLN A 43 -41.07 -0.22 -7.94
C GLN A 43 -39.76 -0.11 -7.16
N ILE A 44 -38.65 -0.44 -7.81
CA ILE A 44 -37.33 -0.20 -7.26
C ILE A 44 -37.08 1.32 -7.24
N ALA A 45 -36.76 1.84 -6.07
CA ALA A 45 -36.34 3.22 -5.87
C ALA A 45 -35.04 3.26 -5.06
N VAL A 46 -34.35 4.40 -5.11
CA VAL A 46 -33.06 4.61 -4.46
C VAL A 46 -33.08 5.85 -3.56
N SER A 47 -32.44 5.74 -2.41
CA SER A 47 -32.12 6.87 -1.53
C SER A 47 -30.64 6.86 -1.13
N ASP A 48 -30.07 8.04 -0.91
CA ASP A 48 -28.72 8.25 -0.37
C ASP A 48 -28.73 8.91 1.03
N THR A 49 -29.92 8.97 1.64
CA THR A 49 -30.20 9.53 2.98
C THR A 49 -31.17 8.63 3.75
N GLY A 50 -31.39 8.94 5.03
CA GLY A 50 -32.24 8.14 5.91
C GLY A 50 -31.50 7.01 6.63
N SER A 51 -32.29 6.16 7.27
CA SER A 51 -31.85 5.11 8.18
C SER A 51 -32.39 3.75 7.75
N VAL A 52 -31.66 2.69 8.10
CA VAL A 52 -32.08 1.31 7.87
C VAL A 52 -32.37 0.63 9.20
N PHE A 53 -33.50 -0.06 9.27
CA PHE A 53 -33.86 -0.98 10.34
C PHE A 53 -33.87 -2.40 9.78
N ILE A 54 -33.12 -3.32 10.38
CA ILE A 54 -33.06 -4.73 9.96
C ILE A 54 -34.05 -5.55 10.79
N GLY A 55 -34.95 -6.25 10.12
CA GLY A 55 -35.98 -7.07 10.75
C GLY A 55 -37.27 -7.14 9.94
N ASP A 56 -38.12 -8.10 10.28
CA ASP A 56 -39.34 -8.42 9.50
C ASP A 56 -40.48 -7.43 9.75
N LYS A 57 -40.47 -6.74 10.90
CA LYS A 57 -41.54 -5.81 11.28
C LYS A 57 -41.19 -4.40 10.86
N GLU A 58 -42.18 -3.74 10.26
CA GLU A 58 -42.10 -2.33 9.98
C GLU A 58 -41.90 -1.55 11.29
N PRO A 59 -40.85 -0.73 11.41
CA PRO A 59 -40.64 0.10 12.58
C PRO A 59 -41.72 1.19 12.65
N PRO A 60 -42.25 1.50 13.85
CA PRO A 60 -43.11 2.67 14.03
C PRO A 60 -42.30 3.93 13.70
N SER A 61 -42.81 4.76 12.78
CA SER A 61 -42.11 5.94 12.29
C SER A 61 -43.09 7.04 11.90
N ASP A 62 -42.69 8.29 12.15
CA ASP A 62 -43.38 9.50 11.68
C ASP A 62 -42.92 9.93 10.28
N CYS A 63 -41.90 9.26 9.71
CA CYS A 63 -41.38 9.52 8.37
C CYS A 63 -41.73 8.39 7.38
N LEU A 64 -41.38 8.58 6.10
CA LEU A 64 -41.65 7.59 5.06
C LEU A 64 -40.87 6.31 5.36
N SER A 65 -41.53 5.17 5.14
CA SER A 65 -40.98 3.83 5.37
C SER A 65 -41.24 2.95 4.15
N TYR A 66 -40.20 2.26 3.66
CA TYR A 66 -40.31 1.33 2.55
C TYR A 66 -39.49 0.06 2.80
N PRO A 67 -39.96 -1.12 2.35
CA PRO A 67 -39.20 -2.35 2.46
C PRO A 67 -37.83 -2.22 1.79
N LEU A 68 -36.77 -2.58 2.51
CA LEU A 68 -35.39 -2.53 2.03
C LEU A 68 -35.08 -3.78 1.20
N TYR A 69 -34.60 -3.56 -0.03
CA TYR A 69 -34.05 -4.62 -0.86
C TYR A 69 -32.55 -4.80 -0.66
N ALA A 70 -31.79 -3.71 -0.62
CA ALA A 70 -30.34 -3.74 -0.42
C ALA A 70 -29.83 -2.41 0.13
N TYR A 71 -28.67 -2.44 0.77
CA TYR A 71 -27.93 -1.22 1.11
C TYR A 71 -26.43 -1.38 0.81
N ILE A 72 -25.79 -0.26 0.50
CA ILE A 72 -24.34 -0.17 0.31
C ILE A 72 -23.85 0.96 1.22
N GLN A 73 -22.82 0.69 2.01
CA GLN A 73 -22.15 1.73 2.82
C GLN A 73 -21.30 2.65 1.93
N PRO A 74 -20.86 3.83 2.40
CA PRO A 74 -19.85 4.61 1.69
C PRO A 74 -18.59 3.77 1.39
N LEU A 75 -18.24 3.63 0.11
CA LEU A 75 -17.10 2.86 -0.39
C LEU A 75 -15.99 3.81 -0.87
N LEU A 76 -15.30 4.44 0.07
CA LEU A 76 -14.20 5.36 -0.25
C LEU A 76 -12.94 4.60 -0.68
N PRO A 77 -12.12 5.12 -1.62
CA PRO A 77 -10.90 4.44 -2.06
C PRO A 77 -9.88 4.21 -0.92
N GLN A 78 -9.93 5.04 0.12
CA GLN A 78 -9.09 4.89 1.32
C GLN A 78 -9.42 3.63 2.14
N PHE A 79 -10.58 3.01 1.94
CA PHE A 79 -10.95 1.73 2.58
C PHE A 79 -10.43 0.52 1.81
N MET A 80 -9.95 0.71 0.58
CA MET A 80 -9.42 -0.37 -0.24
C MET A 80 -7.98 -0.73 0.18
N GLY A 81 -7.63 -2.00 -0.07
CA GLY A 81 -6.32 -2.57 0.22
C GLY A 81 -6.06 -2.84 1.70
N ASP A 82 -4.85 -3.30 1.99
CA ASP A 82 -4.45 -3.74 3.32
C ASP A 82 -4.23 -2.54 4.28
N PRO A 83 -4.93 -2.45 5.42
CA PRO A 83 -4.72 -1.41 6.42
C PRO A 83 -3.32 -1.46 7.06
N ALA A 84 -2.73 -2.65 7.22
CA ALA A 84 -1.38 -2.81 7.75
C ALA A 84 -0.32 -2.28 6.78
N PHE A 85 -0.50 -2.46 5.46
CA PHE A 85 0.37 -1.85 4.45
C PHE A 85 0.33 -0.32 4.53
N LYS A 86 -0.87 0.26 4.60
CA LYS A 86 -1.05 1.71 4.75
C LYS A 86 -0.39 2.22 6.03
N ALA A 87 -0.62 1.58 7.18
CA ALA A 87 -0.02 1.96 8.44
C ALA A 87 1.52 1.82 8.42
N ALA A 88 2.04 0.72 7.87
CA ALA A 88 3.48 0.46 7.80
C ALA A 88 4.22 1.47 6.92
N HIS A 89 3.56 2.05 5.91
CA HIS A 89 4.16 3.02 5.01
C HIS A 89 3.71 4.47 5.25
N GLY A 90 2.72 4.72 6.11
CA GLY A 90 2.18 6.05 6.38
C GLY A 90 1.28 6.59 5.25
N LEU A 91 0.47 5.73 4.65
CA LEU A 91 -0.32 6.04 3.44
C LEU A 91 -1.81 6.20 3.73
N LYS A 92 -2.47 7.05 2.94
CA LYS A 92 -3.93 7.14 2.87
C LYS A 92 -4.52 6.10 1.92
N TYR A 93 -3.83 5.83 0.82
CA TYR A 93 -4.25 4.85 -0.19
C TYR A 93 -3.21 3.74 -0.30
N ALA A 94 -3.67 2.50 -0.46
CA ALA A 94 -2.83 1.34 -0.73
C ALA A 94 -2.39 1.34 -2.21
N TYR A 95 -1.63 2.36 -2.62
CA TYR A 95 -1.25 2.60 -4.00
C TYR A 95 0.22 3.03 -4.11
N VAL A 96 0.91 2.43 -5.08
CA VAL A 96 2.34 2.62 -5.34
C VAL A 96 2.54 3.08 -6.78
N ALA A 97 3.21 4.21 -6.96
CA ALA A 97 3.82 4.54 -8.25
C ALA A 97 5.18 3.82 -8.36
N GLY A 98 5.23 2.85 -9.28
CA GLY A 98 6.43 2.07 -9.56
C GLY A 98 7.59 2.93 -10.09
N ALA A 99 8.81 2.43 -9.89
CA ALA A 99 10.00 3.07 -10.43
C ALA A 99 10.13 2.83 -11.93
N MET A 100 10.37 3.90 -12.68
CA MET A 100 10.74 3.92 -14.09
C MET A 100 12.15 4.49 -14.18
N ALA A 101 13.06 3.78 -14.86
CA ALA A 101 14.51 4.05 -14.89
C ALA A 101 14.88 5.46 -15.37
N ASN A 102 16.14 5.83 -15.20
CA ASN A 102 16.74 7.10 -15.65
C ASN A 102 15.98 8.34 -15.14
N GLY A 103 15.42 8.26 -13.94
CA GLY A 103 14.66 9.35 -13.33
C GLY A 103 13.30 9.63 -13.97
N ILE A 104 12.76 8.73 -14.80
CA ILE A 104 11.41 8.89 -15.39
C ILE A 104 10.36 8.96 -14.28
N THR A 105 10.43 8.06 -13.28
CA THR A 105 9.75 8.31 -11.99
C THR A 105 10.55 9.38 -11.25
N SER A 106 10.30 10.61 -11.65
CA SER A 106 11.06 11.78 -11.24
C SER A 106 10.79 12.16 -9.80
N VAL A 107 11.68 12.98 -9.27
CA VAL A 107 11.51 13.66 -7.99
C VAL A 107 10.15 14.36 -7.88
N LYS A 108 9.70 15.07 -8.92
CA LYS A 108 8.39 15.74 -8.94
C LYS A 108 7.25 14.74 -8.85
N MET A 109 7.33 13.63 -9.58
CA MET A 109 6.30 12.59 -9.55
C MET A 109 6.18 11.95 -8.16
N VAL A 110 7.33 11.62 -7.54
CA VAL A 110 7.35 11.05 -6.18
C VAL A 110 6.76 12.02 -5.15
N GLU A 111 7.07 13.31 -5.28
CA GLU A 111 6.52 14.34 -4.41
C GLU A 111 5.00 14.46 -4.51
N GLU A 112 4.46 14.51 -5.73
CA GLU A 112 3.01 14.59 -5.94
C GLU A 112 2.29 13.34 -5.44
N MET A 113 2.89 12.15 -5.59
CA MET A 113 2.35 10.91 -5.01
C MET A 113 2.28 10.97 -3.48
N GLY A 114 3.35 11.45 -2.84
CA GLY A 114 3.38 11.60 -1.39
C GLY A 114 2.35 12.59 -0.87
N LYS A 115 2.21 13.77 -1.52
CA LYS A 115 1.19 14.77 -1.17
C LYS A 115 -0.24 14.24 -1.34
N ALA A 116 -0.46 13.36 -2.31
CA ALA A 116 -1.75 12.69 -2.52
C ALA A 116 -2.04 11.58 -1.48
N GLY A 117 -1.12 11.28 -0.56
CA GLY A 117 -1.27 10.21 0.43
C GLY A 117 -1.01 8.81 -0.14
N MET A 118 -0.19 8.73 -1.19
CA MET A 118 0.30 7.50 -1.83
C MET A 118 1.83 7.42 -1.67
N ILE A 119 2.48 6.41 -2.25
CA ILE A 119 3.95 6.34 -2.28
C ILE A 119 4.46 6.22 -3.71
N GLY A 120 5.54 6.93 -4.02
CA GLY A 120 6.30 6.77 -5.25
C GLY A 120 7.73 6.29 -4.96
N PHE A 121 8.28 5.48 -5.86
CA PHE A 121 9.68 5.06 -5.81
C PHE A 121 10.48 5.74 -6.92
N PHE A 122 11.45 6.58 -6.54
CA PHE A 122 12.29 7.30 -7.49
C PHE A 122 13.05 6.34 -8.41
N GLY A 123 13.09 6.69 -9.69
CA GLY A 123 13.70 5.93 -10.78
C GLY A 123 15.23 5.96 -10.83
N SER A 124 15.91 5.46 -9.79
CA SER A 124 17.38 5.53 -9.68
C SER A 124 18.16 4.64 -10.65
N ALA A 125 17.54 3.62 -11.25
CA ALA A 125 18.22 2.70 -12.16
C ALA A 125 18.81 3.45 -13.37
N GLY A 126 20.09 3.24 -13.67
CA GLY A 126 20.81 3.89 -14.77
C GLY A 126 21.35 5.29 -14.47
N LEU A 127 21.10 5.85 -13.27
CA LEU A 127 21.67 7.12 -12.83
C LEU A 127 23.00 6.92 -12.09
N LEU A 128 23.86 7.93 -12.12
CA LEU A 128 25.09 7.94 -11.34
C LEU A 128 24.78 8.16 -9.84
N PRO A 129 25.62 7.65 -8.91
CA PRO A 129 25.42 7.84 -7.48
C PRO A 129 25.22 9.30 -7.05
N GLN A 130 25.92 10.24 -7.68
CA GLN A 130 25.77 11.68 -7.41
C GLN A 130 24.38 12.23 -7.78
N ASP A 131 23.77 11.72 -8.86
CA ASP A 131 22.43 12.15 -9.29
C ASP A 131 21.36 11.56 -8.38
N VAL A 132 21.57 10.32 -7.91
CA VAL A 132 20.73 9.68 -6.89
C VAL A 132 20.82 10.45 -5.57
N GLU A 133 22.03 10.84 -5.16
CA GLU A 133 22.25 11.64 -3.95
C GLU A 133 21.53 13.00 -4.02
N ALA A 134 21.65 13.70 -5.15
CA ALA A 134 20.93 14.95 -5.38
C ALA A 134 19.40 14.75 -5.30
N ALA A 135 18.87 13.64 -5.83
CA ALA A 135 17.45 13.32 -5.74
C ALA A 135 17.00 13.05 -4.28
N ILE A 136 17.84 12.40 -3.47
CA ILE A 136 17.58 12.19 -2.03
C ILE A 136 17.49 13.53 -1.30
N ASP A 137 18.45 14.42 -1.51
CA ASP A 137 18.45 15.75 -0.87
C ASP A 137 17.22 16.57 -1.26
N SER A 138 16.85 16.49 -2.54
CA SER A 138 15.67 17.14 -3.11
C SER A 138 14.36 16.65 -2.45
N LEU A 139 14.14 15.33 -2.38
CA LEU A 139 12.94 14.76 -1.78
C LEU A 139 12.91 14.96 -0.26
N SER A 140 14.03 14.76 0.43
CA SER A 140 14.10 14.87 1.88
C SER A 140 13.74 16.28 2.37
N SER A 141 14.15 17.32 1.63
CA SER A 141 13.84 18.71 1.96
C SER A 141 12.38 19.11 1.67
N ARG A 142 11.72 18.51 0.66
CA ARG A 142 10.35 18.89 0.27
C ARG A 142 9.24 18.06 0.88
N MET A 143 9.52 16.83 1.30
CA MET A 143 8.48 15.89 1.71
C MET A 143 7.97 16.12 3.13
N GLY A 144 8.70 16.80 4.01
CA GLY A 144 8.20 17.20 5.33
C GLY A 144 7.65 16.06 6.18
N GLY A 145 8.22 14.85 6.05
CA GLY A 145 7.76 13.64 6.73
C GLY A 145 6.79 12.75 5.94
N LEU A 146 6.33 13.17 4.75
CA LEU A 146 5.56 12.33 3.84
C LEU A 146 6.40 11.15 3.34
N ALA A 147 5.74 10.03 3.06
CA ALA A 147 6.39 8.81 2.61
C ALA A 147 6.86 8.91 1.15
N PHE A 148 8.12 8.56 0.91
CA PHE A 148 8.71 8.33 -0.40
C PHE A 148 9.71 7.17 -0.33
N GLY A 149 10.09 6.62 -1.48
CA GLY A 149 11.11 5.60 -1.55
C GLY A 149 11.96 5.73 -2.81
N PHE A 150 12.92 4.82 -2.93
CA PHE A 150 13.83 4.75 -4.06
C PHE A 150 13.84 3.36 -4.66
N ASN A 151 14.09 3.25 -5.96
CA ASN A 151 14.41 1.97 -6.55
C ASN A 151 15.79 1.50 -6.05
N LEU A 152 15.91 0.21 -5.76
CA LEU A 152 17.20 -0.46 -5.65
C LEU A 152 17.15 -1.60 -6.66
N ILE A 153 17.88 -1.42 -7.77
CA ILE A 153 17.86 -2.38 -8.86
C ILE A 153 19.02 -3.35 -8.73
N HIS A 154 18.75 -4.64 -8.94
CA HIS A 154 19.82 -5.61 -9.05
C HIS A 154 20.67 -5.34 -10.29
N SER A 155 21.98 -5.19 -10.09
CA SER A 155 22.94 -4.87 -11.16
C SER A 155 23.97 -6.00 -11.30
N PRO A 156 23.62 -7.14 -11.93
CA PRO A 156 24.50 -8.32 -11.98
C PRO A 156 25.83 -8.06 -12.70
N ASN A 157 25.83 -7.13 -13.65
CA ASN A 157 27.03 -6.72 -14.39
C ASN A 157 27.88 -5.66 -13.64
N ASP A 158 27.34 -5.06 -12.57
CA ASP A 158 28.03 -4.07 -11.74
C ASP A 158 27.58 -4.17 -10.26
N PRO A 159 28.05 -5.20 -9.52
CA PRO A 159 27.68 -5.37 -8.12
C PRO A 159 28.15 -4.25 -7.18
N GLU A 160 29.24 -3.55 -7.54
CA GLU A 160 29.75 -2.43 -6.74
C GLU A 160 28.82 -1.21 -6.81
N LEU A 161 28.14 -1.00 -7.94
CA LEU A 161 27.10 0.02 -8.03
C LEU A 161 25.95 -0.26 -7.06
N GLU A 162 25.46 -1.50 -7.00
CA GLU A 162 24.40 -1.88 -6.06
C GLU A 162 24.83 -1.64 -4.60
N ASN A 163 26.07 -2.04 -4.26
CA ASN A 163 26.67 -1.80 -2.95
C ASN A 163 26.77 -0.29 -2.61
N THR A 164 27.25 0.51 -3.55
CA THR A 164 27.40 1.96 -3.41
C THR A 164 26.06 2.64 -3.17
N ILE A 165 25.02 2.28 -3.95
CA ILE A 165 23.68 2.86 -3.81
C ILE A 165 23.02 2.43 -2.50
N ALA A 166 23.14 1.16 -2.09
CA ALA A 166 22.61 0.70 -0.80
C ALA A 166 23.28 1.40 0.39
N ALA A 167 24.61 1.59 0.34
CA ALA A 167 25.35 2.33 1.34
C ALA A 167 24.97 3.82 1.38
N LEU A 168 24.76 4.44 0.20
CA LEU A 168 24.27 5.81 0.09
C LEU A 168 22.89 5.96 0.75
N TYR A 169 21.97 5.05 0.50
CA TYR A 169 20.63 5.06 1.10
C TYR A 169 20.69 5.02 2.64
N LEU A 170 21.48 4.11 3.21
CA LEU A 170 21.67 4.04 4.65
C LEU A 170 22.32 5.31 5.21
N LYS A 171 23.37 5.82 4.55
CA LYS A 171 24.08 7.04 4.95
C LYS A 171 23.15 8.27 4.96
N ARG A 172 22.23 8.35 4.00
CA ARG A 172 21.30 9.48 3.85
C ARG A 172 19.94 9.27 4.52
N GLY A 173 19.75 8.17 5.25
CA GLY A 173 18.51 7.89 5.98
C GLY A 173 17.31 7.52 5.10
N VAL A 174 17.56 7.09 3.86
CA VAL A 174 16.51 6.50 3.01
C VAL A 174 16.12 5.16 3.63
N ASN A 175 14.85 5.02 3.98
CA ASN A 175 14.35 3.87 4.76
C ASN A 175 13.27 3.07 4.03
N ARG A 176 13.05 3.34 2.74
CA ARG A 176 12.07 2.64 1.90
C ARG A 176 12.64 2.41 0.52
N VAL A 177 12.74 1.15 0.11
CA VAL A 177 13.17 0.78 -1.23
C VAL A 177 12.21 -0.16 -1.93
N CYS A 178 12.14 -0.02 -3.25
CA CYS A 178 11.57 -1.02 -4.14
C CYS A 178 12.73 -1.84 -4.71
N ALA A 179 12.83 -3.10 -4.33
CA ALA A 179 13.85 -4.02 -4.81
C ALA A 179 13.38 -4.63 -6.13
N SER A 180 14.01 -4.27 -7.25
CA SER A 180 13.61 -4.68 -8.61
C SER A 180 14.70 -5.46 -9.34
N ALA A 181 14.28 -6.31 -10.29
CA ALA A 181 15.16 -7.16 -11.12
C ALA A 181 16.02 -8.19 -10.37
N TYR A 182 15.75 -8.43 -9.08
CA TYR A 182 16.47 -9.43 -8.29
C TYR A 182 16.14 -10.86 -8.73
N LEU A 183 17.17 -11.64 -9.04
CA LEU A 183 17.08 -13.09 -9.30
C LEU A 183 17.37 -13.91 -8.03
N ASP A 184 18.16 -13.34 -7.13
CA ASP A 184 18.47 -13.85 -5.81
C ASP A 184 18.65 -12.68 -4.84
N LEU A 185 18.64 -12.94 -3.54
CA LEU A 185 19.01 -11.95 -2.54
C LEU A 185 20.51 -11.66 -2.62
N THR A 186 20.87 -10.40 -2.38
CA THR A 186 22.26 -9.95 -2.40
C THR A 186 22.71 -9.47 -1.03
N LEU A 187 24.02 -9.36 -0.83
CA LEU A 187 24.60 -8.82 0.38
C LEU A 187 24.18 -7.35 0.61
N PRO A 188 24.22 -6.42 -0.39
CA PRO A 188 23.80 -5.03 -0.19
C PRO A 188 22.32 -4.88 0.19
N LEU A 189 21.43 -5.64 -0.46
CA LEU A 189 20.00 -5.63 -0.14
C LEU A 189 19.75 -6.15 1.29
N THR A 190 20.46 -7.22 1.66
CA THR A 190 20.40 -7.78 3.03
C THR A 190 20.89 -6.77 4.05
N TYR A 191 22.03 -6.11 3.78
CA TYR A 191 22.58 -5.08 4.64
C TYR A 191 21.58 -3.93 4.86
N PHE A 192 20.98 -3.43 3.77
CA PHE A 192 19.93 -2.41 3.85
C PHE A 192 18.78 -2.87 4.76
N ARG A 193 18.27 -4.10 4.59
CA ARG A 193 17.16 -4.63 5.39
C ARG A 193 17.48 -4.67 6.89
N VAL A 194 18.64 -5.19 7.25
CA VAL A 194 18.94 -5.55 8.65
C VAL A 194 19.52 -4.39 9.45
N LYS A 195 20.10 -3.39 8.78
CA LYS A 195 20.81 -2.34 9.50
C LYS A 195 19.86 -1.50 10.36
N GLY A 196 20.19 -1.34 11.63
CA GLY A 196 19.41 -0.59 12.60
C GLY A 196 18.16 -1.32 13.11
N ILE A 197 17.95 -2.60 12.78
CA ILE A 197 16.87 -3.38 13.39
C ILE A 197 17.05 -3.44 14.92
N TYR A 198 15.96 -3.24 15.66
CA TYR A 198 16.00 -3.24 17.12
C TYR A 198 14.72 -3.79 17.71
N ARG A 199 14.73 -4.07 19.02
CA ARG A 199 13.53 -4.43 19.79
C ARG A 199 13.13 -3.24 20.64
N ASP A 200 11.88 -2.81 20.56
CA ASP A 200 11.38 -1.70 21.37
C ASP A 200 11.09 -2.13 22.83
N ASN A 201 10.65 -1.18 23.65
CA ASN A 201 10.36 -1.40 25.08
C ASN A 201 9.19 -2.37 25.33
N GLU A 202 8.35 -2.61 24.34
CA GLU A 202 7.23 -3.57 24.41
C GLU A 202 7.64 -4.96 23.88
N GLY A 203 8.90 -5.11 23.47
CA GLY A 203 9.43 -6.37 22.97
C GLY A 203 9.16 -6.60 21.47
N LYS A 204 8.60 -5.62 20.74
CA LYS A 204 8.31 -5.73 19.31
C LYS A 204 9.57 -5.46 18.50
N ILE A 205 9.79 -6.25 17.45
CA ILE A 205 10.90 -6.03 16.52
C ILE A 205 10.53 -4.89 15.57
N ILE A 206 11.33 -3.83 15.59
CA ILE A 206 11.20 -2.67 14.70
C ILE A 206 12.25 -2.79 13.60
N ILE A 207 11.78 -2.71 12.35
CA ILE A 207 12.60 -2.78 11.16
C ILE A 207 12.55 -1.40 10.48
N PRO A 208 13.57 -0.54 10.67
CA PRO A 208 13.54 0.83 10.14
C PRO A 208 13.51 0.85 8.62
N ASN A 209 14.24 -0.06 7.99
CA ASN A 209 14.45 -0.11 6.54
C ASN A 209 13.47 -1.07 5.88
N LYS A 210 12.52 -0.50 5.16
CA LYS A 210 11.42 -1.20 4.53
C LYS A 210 11.73 -1.55 3.08
N ILE A 211 11.37 -2.77 2.68
CA ILE A 211 11.59 -3.30 1.33
C ILE A 211 10.25 -3.75 0.75
N ILE A 212 9.94 -3.26 -0.43
CA ILE A 212 8.93 -3.86 -1.32
C ILE A 212 9.68 -4.64 -2.39
N GLY A 213 9.54 -5.97 -2.39
CA GLY A 213 10.13 -6.82 -3.44
C GLY A 213 9.23 -6.84 -4.68
N LYS A 214 9.69 -6.28 -5.81
CA LYS A 214 8.98 -6.35 -7.09
C LYS A 214 9.45 -7.55 -7.88
N ILE A 215 8.57 -8.52 -8.07
CA ILE A 215 8.93 -9.87 -8.53
C ILE A 215 7.85 -10.47 -9.43
N SER A 216 8.28 -11.32 -10.36
CA SER A 216 7.39 -12.08 -11.25
C SER A 216 7.48 -13.60 -11.06
N ARG A 217 8.38 -14.07 -10.18
CA ARG A 217 8.68 -15.51 -10.01
C ARG A 217 8.51 -15.98 -8.57
N ARG A 218 7.89 -17.14 -8.39
CA ARG A 218 7.54 -17.71 -7.07
C ARG A 218 8.77 -18.07 -6.25
N GLU A 219 9.82 -18.57 -6.89
CA GLU A 219 11.07 -18.94 -6.23
C GLU A 219 11.79 -17.73 -5.64
N VAL A 220 11.71 -16.57 -6.30
CA VAL A 220 12.25 -15.31 -5.78
C VAL A 220 11.34 -14.79 -4.66
N ALA A 221 10.01 -14.88 -4.83
CA ALA A 221 9.04 -14.51 -3.78
C ALA A 221 9.33 -15.19 -2.44
N ARG A 222 9.60 -16.50 -2.49
CA ARG A 222 9.91 -17.29 -1.29
C ARG A 222 11.10 -16.73 -0.53
N LYS A 223 12.13 -16.27 -1.24
CA LYS A 223 13.34 -15.70 -0.62
C LYS A 223 13.05 -14.37 0.07
N PHE A 224 12.29 -13.48 -0.57
CA PHE A 224 11.88 -12.20 0.04
C PHE A 224 10.94 -12.36 1.24
N LEU A 225 10.12 -13.41 1.25
CA LEU A 225 9.23 -13.75 2.37
C LEU A 225 9.93 -14.57 3.48
N SER A 226 11.16 -15.00 3.26
CA SER A 226 11.98 -15.71 4.24
C SER A 226 12.90 -14.75 4.99
N PRO A 227 13.45 -15.17 6.15
CA PRO A 227 14.51 -14.42 6.81
C PRO A 227 15.75 -14.22 5.93
N PRO A 228 16.59 -13.21 6.24
CA PRO A 228 17.86 -12.99 5.57
C PRO A 228 18.75 -14.24 5.56
N PRO A 229 19.44 -14.55 4.45
CA PRO A 229 20.32 -15.71 4.37
C PRO A 229 21.45 -15.65 5.42
N GLU A 230 21.65 -16.74 6.17
CA GLU A 230 22.66 -16.81 7.25
C GLU A 230 24.09 -16.51 6.76
N LYS A 231 24.41 -16.90 5.51
CA LYS A 231 25.69 -16.59 4.87
C LYS A 231 25.96 -15.08 4.80
N PHE A 232 24.92 -14.28 4.55
CA PHE A 232 25.04 -12.82 4.48
C PHE A 232 25.10 -12.20 5.87
N LEU A 233 24.32 -12.70 6.84
CA LEU A 233 24.41 -12.26 8.23
C LEU A 233 25.81 -12.48 8.81
N THR A 234 26.37 -13.68 8.59
CA THR A 234 27.73 -14.03 9.02
C THR A 234 28.78 -13.13 8.37
N GLN A 235 28.64 -12.85 7.07
CA GLN A 235 29.54 -11.96 6.35
C GLN A 235 29.46 -10.51 6.87
N LEU A 236 28.25 -9.99 7.10
CA LEU A 236 28.06 -8.62 7.62
C LEU A 236 28.59 -8.47 9.05
N LEU A 237 28.45 -9.51 9.88
CA LEU A 237 29.03 -9.55 11.23
C LEU A 237 30.56 -9.55 11.20
N SER A 238 31.17 -10.40 10.36
CA SER A 238 32.64 -10.48 10.28
C SER A 238 33.27 -9.18 9.77
N GLN A 239 32.54 -8.46 8.90
CA GLN A 239 32.90 -7.14 8.40
C GLN A 239 32.53 -6.00 9.37
N LYS A 240 31.93 -6.30 10.53
CA LYS A 240 31.46 -5.32 11.54
C LYS A 240 30.47 -4.29 10.99
N MET A 241 29.76 -4.63 9.92
CA MET A 241 28.74 -3.78 9.31
C MET A 241 27.45 -3.79 10.12
N ILE A 242 27.18 -4.92 10.80
CA ILE A 242 26.05 -5.09 11.71
C ILE A 242 26.52 -5.61 13.08
N THR A 243 25.67 -5.43 14.09
CA THR A 243 25.87 -5.96 15.44
C THR A 243 25.31 -7.38 15.58
N GLU A 244 25.74 -8.11 16.61
CA GLU A 244 25.17 -9.43 16.94
C GLU A 244 23.66 -9.37 17.17
N GLN A 245 23.19 -8.33 17.85
CA GLN A 245 21.77 -8.10 18.09
C GLN A 245 21.00 -7.85 16.78
N GLU A 246 21.56 -7.05 15.86
CA GLU A 246 20.95 -6.82 14.54
C GLU A 246 20.81 -8.16 13.79
N ALA A 247 21.84 -9.00 13.81
CA ALA A 247 21.82 -10.33 13.18
C ALA A 247 20.83 -11.29 13.85
N GLU A 248 20.73 -11.29 15.18
CA GLU A 248 19.77 -12.12 15.92
C GLU A 248 18.33 -11.78 15.56
N LEU A 249 17.98 -10.49 15.61
CA LEU A 249 16.63 -10.03 15.28
C LEU A 249 16.30 -10.25 13.79
N ALA A 250 17.29 -10.10 12.91
CA ALA A 250 17.14 -10.32 11.48
C ALA A 250 16.63 -11.73 11.15
N ARG A 251 17.04 -12.76 11.90
CA ARG A 251 16.59 -14.16 11.69
C ARG A 251 15.09 -14.36 11.95
N LEU A 252 14.43 -13.41 12.61
CA LEU A 252 13.03 -13.49 13.02
C LEU A 252 12.07 -12.70 12.10
N VAL A 253 12.58 -12.04 11.06
CA VAL A 253 11.80 -11.15 10.21
C VAL A 253 12.02 -11.46 8.73
N PRO A 254 11.02 -11.24 7.85
CA PRO A 254 11.20 -11.46 6.42
C PRO A 254 12.11 -10.39 5.80
N MET A 255 12.71 -10.75 4.65
CA MET A 255 13.52 -9.84 3.84
C MET A 255 12.73 -8.65 3.27
N ALA A 256 11.43 -8.80 3.00
CA ALA A 256 10.55 -7.71 2.56
C ALA A 256 9.28 -7.60 3.42
N ASP A 257 8.76 -6.38 3.50
CA ASP A 257 7.49 -6.07 4.16
C ASP A 257 6.29 -6.30 3.25
N ALA A 258 6.50 -6.16 1.93
CA ALA A 258 5.48 -6.38 0.92
C ALA A 258 6.09 -6.93 -0.36
N ILE A 259 5.26 -7.62 -1.11
CA ILE A 259 5.59 -8.14 -2.43
C ILE A 259 4.70 -7.46 -3.47
N SER A 260 5.32 -6.89 -4.49
CA SER A 260 4.63 -6.47 -5.71
C SER A 260 4.78 -7.59 -6.73
N ALA A 261 3.68 -8.31 -6.97
CA ALA A 261 3.60 -9.32 -8.03
C ALA A 261 3.47 -8.62 -9.38
N GLU A 262 4.58 -8.54 -10.11
CA GLU A 262 4.67 -7.92 -11.43
C GLU A 262 4.27 -8.97 -12.48
N ALA A 263 3.16 -8.70 -13.17
CA ALA A 263 2.65 -9.51 -14.27
C ALA A 263 3.19 -8.97 -15.61
N ASP A 264 2.37 -8.97 -16.65
CA ASP A 264 2.70 -8.28 -17.91
C ASP A 264 2.67 -6.75 -17.69
N SER A 265 3.74 -6.07 -18.10
CA SER A 265 3.94 -4.64 -17.89
C SER A 265 4.96 -4.09 -18.89
N GLY A 266 4.99 -2.76 -19.06
CA GLY A 266 5.99 -2.13 -19.93
C GLY A 266 7.40 -2.17 -19.34
N GLY A 267 8.38 -2.49 -20.18
CA GLY A 267 9.80 -2.59 -19.82
C GLY A 267 10.39 -3.97 -20.02
#